data_AF-A0A3N5Q3E4-F1
#
_entry.id   AF-A0A3N5Q3E4-F1
#
_cell.length_a   1.000
_cell.length_b   1.000
_cell.length_c   1.000
_cell.angle_alpha   90.00
_cell.angle_beta   90.00
_cell.angle_gamma   90.00
#
_symmetry.space_group_name_H-M   'P 1'
#
loop_
_entity.id
_entity.type
_entity.pdbx_description
1 polymer ?
#
loop_
_entity_poly.entity_id
_entity_poly.type
_entity_poly.pdbx_seq_one_letter_code
_entity_poly.pdbx_strand_id
1 'polypeptide(L)'
;MAFWKERTGVVAAAAFGAALVLTSCTCHIKEEQQAMINQLRTEERQLNDDIAKADKDKSRIGSELATRQGEVRKCNERKAFVQDKMGRWPNIWPDWDPNAPVAPVEEDVQTKTTKKKK
;
A
#
# COMPACT_ATOMS: atom_id res chain seq x y z
N MET A 1 -38.40 -49.94 33.29
CA MET A 1 -37.84 -48.92 32.37
C MET A 1 -36.92 -49.60 31.32
N ALA A 2 -37.44 -50.52 30.52
CA ALA A 2 -36.60 -51.31 29.58
C ALA A 2 -36.97 -51.11 28.09
N PHE A 3 -38.06 -50.42 27.78
CA PHE A 3 -38.59 -50.28 26.40
C PHE A 3 -37.92 -49.18 25.56
N TRP A 4 -37.02 -48.38 26.12
CA TRP A 4 -36.36 -47.28 25.41
C TRP A 4 -35.06 -47.69 24.70
N LYS A 5 -34.41 -48.78 25.13
CA LYS A 5 -33.07 -49.17 24.67
C LYS A 5 -33.06 -49.93 23.33
N GLU A 6 -34.15 -50.61 22.99
CA GLU A 6 -34.28 -51.31 21.69
C GLU A 6 -34.68 -50.36 20.54
N ARG A 7 -35.44 -49.29 20.82
CA ARG A 7 -35.90 -48.35 19.78
C ARG A 7 -34.79 -47.42 19.29
N THR A 8 -33.78 -47.13 20.11
CA THR A 8 -32.64 -46.28 19.75
C THR A 8 -31.64 -46.95 18.79
N GLY A 9 -31.50 -48.28 18.84
CA GLY A 9 -30.57 -49.02 17.97
C GLY A 9 -30.99 -49.01 16.49
N VAL A 10 -32.29 -49.15 16.23
CA VAL A 10 -32.84 -49.15 14.87
C VAL A 10 -32.75 -47.76 14.22
N VAL A 11 -32.98 -46.69 14.99
CA VAL A 11 -32.85 -45.31 14.50
C VAL A 11 -31.38 -44.98 14.19
N ALA A 12 -30.44 -45.42 15.02
CA ALA A 12 -29.02 -45.22 14.76
C ALA A 12 -28.57 -45.99 13.50
N ALA A 13 -28.98 -47.25 13.33
CA ALA A 13 -28.65 -48.03 12.14
C ALA A 13 -29.26 -47.44 10.85
N ALA A 14 -30.49 -46.93 10.91
CA ALA A 14 -31.13 -46.25 9.78
C ALA A 14 -30.43 -44.92 9.43
N ALA A 15 -30.00 -44.16 10.43
CA ALA A 15 -29.26 -42.91 10.22
C ALA A 15 -27.87 -43.16 9.60
N PHE A 16 -27.15 -44.19 10.04
CA PHE A 16 -25.86 -44.58 9.45
C PHE A 16 -26.02 -45.15 8.03
N GLY A 17 -27.06 -45.94 7.78
CA GLY A 17 -27.37 -46.44 6.43
C GLY A 17 -27.73 -45.31 5.44
N ALA A 18 -28.52 -44.32 5.88
CA ALA A 18 -28.87 -43.16 5.07
C ALA A 18 -27.65 -42.26 4.78
N ALA A 19 -26.75 -42.08 5.74
CA ALA A 19 -25.52 -41.33 5.53
C ALA A 19 -24.61 -41.99 4.48
N LEU A 20 -24.49 -43.32 4.49
CA LEU A 20 -23.68 -44.05 3.51
C LEU A 20 -24.26 -43.97 2.09
N VAL A 21 -25.57 -44.06 1.94
CA VAL A 21 -26.25 -43.91 0.64
C VAL A 21 -26.10 -42.47 0.09
N LEU A 22 -26.14 -41.46 0.96
CA LEU A 22 -25.86 -40.07 0.58
C LEU A 22 -24.39 -39.86 0.16
N THR A 23 -23.43 -40.55 0.79
CA THR A 23 -22.01 -40.49 0.37
C THR A 23 -21.70 -41.30 -0.89
N SER A 24 -22.42 -42.40 -1.15
CA SER A 24 -22.25 -43.22 -2.36
C SER A 24 -22.93 -42.63 -3.61
N CYS A 25 -23.72 -41.57 -3.45
CA CYS A 25 -24.27 -40.76 -4.55
C CYS A 25 -23.47 -39.47 -4.80
N THR A 26 -22.18 -39.42 -4.42
CA THR A 26 -21.28 -38.42 -5.02
C THR A 26 -21.06 -38.79 -6.48
N CYS A 27 -21.99 -38.37 -7.33
CA CYS A 27 -21.87 -38.42 -8.76
C CYS A 27 -20.48 -37.92 -9.13
N HIS A 28 -19.73 -38.77 -9.84
CA HIS A 28 -18.50 -38.42 -10.53
C HIS A 28 -18.61 -36.97 -11.02
N ILE A 29 -17.67 -36.09 -10.64
CA ILE A 29 -17.66 -34.70 -11.11
C ILE A 29 -17.79 -34.78 -12.62
N LYS A 30 -18.91 -34.30 -13.14
CA LYS A 30 -19.21 -34.42 -14.55
C LYS A 30 -18.23 -33.51 -15.30
N GLU A 31 -17.93 -33.85 -16.56
CA GLU A 31 -16.92 -33.11 -17.34
C GLU A 31 -17.25 -31.61 -17.46
N GLU A 32 -18.54 -31.24 -17.48
CA GLU A 32 -18.96 -29.83 -17.49
C GLU A 32 -18.59 -29.10 -16.19
N GLN A 33 -18.61 -29.80 -15.05
CA GLN A 33 -18.24 -29.22 -13.77
C GLN A 33 -16.73 -29.04 -13.66
N GLN A 34 -15.94 -29.96 -14.22
CA GLN A 34 -14.48 -29.80 -14.30
C GLN A 34 -14.08 -28.66 -15.24
N ALA A 35 -14.75 -28.53 -16.39
CA ALA A 35 -14.55 -27.41 -17.30
C ALA A 35 -14.84 -26.07 -16.62
N MET A 36 -15.95 -26.00 -15.87
CA MET A 36 -16.31 -24.80 -15.11
C MET A 36 -15.30 -24.46 -14.01
N ILE A 37 -14.79 -25.46 -13.28
CA ILE A 37 -13.73 -25.24 -12.28
C ILE A 37 -12.44 -24.72 -12.93
N ASN A 38 -12.07 -25.25 -14.10
CA ASN A 38 -10.89 -24.78 -14.82
C ASN A 38 -11.07 -23.34 -15.32
N GLN A 39 -12.26 -23.00 -15.83
CA GLN A 39 -12.59 -21.64 -16.21
C GLN A 39 -12.51 -20.69 -15.01
N LEU A 40 -13.11 -21.04 -13.87
CA LEU A 40 -13.04 -20.24 -12.65
C LEU A 40 -11.60 -20.02 -12.17
N ARG A 41 -10.74 -21.03 -12.26
CA ARG A 41 -9.30 -20.89 -11.93
C ARG A 41 -8.57 -19.97 -12.91
N THR A 42 -8.94 -19.98 -14.19
CA THR A 42 -8.35 -19.04 -15.16
C THR A 42 -8.81 -17.61 -14.90
N GLU A 43 -10.09 -17.41 -14.58
CA GLU A 43 -10.66 -16.11 -14.23
C GLU A 43 -10.04 -15.58 -12.92
N GLU A 44 -9.85 -16.44 -11.92
CA GLU A 44 -9.17 -16.07 -10.66
C GLU A 44 -7.75 -15.57 -10.90
N ARG A 45 -6.97 -16.28 -11.75
CA ARG A 45 -5.61 -15.85 -12.11
C ARG A 45 -5.61 -14.52 -12.84
N GLN A 46 -6.50 -14.34 -13.81
CA GLN A 46 -6.62 -13.08 -14.55
C GLN A 46 -6.98 -11.92 -13.63
N LEU A 47 -7.98 -12.10 -12.77
CA LEU A 47 -8.38 -11.09 -11.79
C LEU A 47 -7.24 -10.75 -10.83
N ASN A 48 -6.49 -11.74 -10.36
CA ASN A 48 -5.38 -11.51 -9.45
C ASN A 48 -4.22 -10.76 -10.14
N ASP A 49 -3.93 -11.08 -11.40
CA ASP A 49 -2.96 -10.34 -12.22
C ASP A 49 -3.40 -8.88 -12.44
N ASP A 50 -4.69 -8.65 -12.68
CA ASP A 50 -5.24 -7.32 -12.87
C ASP A 50 -5.26 -6.51 -11.57
N ILE A 51 -5.55 -7.13 -10.43
CA ILE A 51 -5.39 -6.52 -9.09
C ILE A 51 -3.93 -6.12 -8.88
N ALA A 52 -2.99 -7.03 -9.16
CA ALA A 52 -1.56 -6.76 -8.98
C ALA A 52 -1.06 -5.64 -9.88
N LYS A 53 -1.61 -5.48 -11.10
CA LYS A 53 -1.33 -4.34 -11.99
C LYS A 53 -1.94 -3.05 -11.42
N ALA A 54 -3.21 -3.08 -11.04
CA ALA A 54 -3.91 -1.92 -10.51
C ALA A 54 -3.24 -1.37 -9.24
N ASP A 55 -2.76 -2.24 -8.35
CA ASP A 55 -2.04 -1.82 -7.14
C ASP A 55 -0.67 -1.19 -7.46
N LYS A 56 0.05 -1.71 -8.45
CA LYS A 56 1.30 -1.11 -8.94
C LYS A 56 1.04 0.28 -9.53
N ASP A 57 0.01 0.40 -10.36
CA ASP A 57 -0.36 1.68 -10.98
C ASP A 57 -0.80 2.69 -9.92
N LYS A 58 -1.59 2.27 -8.94
CA LYS A 58 -1.99 3.10 -7.80
C LYS A 58 -0.78 3.61 -7.01
N SER A 59 0.17 2.72 -6.70
CA SER A 59 1.41 3.10 -6.01
C SER A 59 2.23 4.10 -6.83
N ARG A 60 2.38 3.84 -8.14
CA ARG A 60 3.11 4.72 -9.06
C ARG A 60 2.46 6.10 -9.14
N ILE A 61 1.18 6.17 -9.45
CA ILE A 61 0.43 7.43 -9.54
C ILE A 61 0.48 8.18 -8.20
N GLY A 62 0.33 7.47 -7.07
CA GLY A 62 0.46 8.07 -5.75
C GLY A 62 1.82 8.73 -5.53
N SER A 63 2.91 8.10 -5.95
CA SER A 63 4.26 8.65 -5.84
C SER A 63 4.49 9.86 -6.76
N GLU A 64 3.96 9.82 -7.98
CA GLU A 64 4.01 10.93 -8.94
C GLU A 64 3.25 12.14 -8.39
N LEU A 65 2.05 11.91 -7.85
CA LEU A 65 1.20 12.96 -7.26
C LEU A 65 1.88 13.61 -6.05
N ALA A 66 2.43 12.81 -5.13
CA ALA A 66 3.18 13.32 -3.97
C ALA A 66 4.39 14.18 -4.40
N THR A 67 5.10 13.75 -5.44
CA THR A 67 6.23 14.50 -6.00
C THR A 67 5.78 15.84 -6.58
N ARG A 68 4.71 15.84 -7.38
CA ARG A 68 4.14 17.07 -7.98
C ARG A 68 3.63 18.05 -6.92
N GLN A 69 2.97 17.55 -5.87
CA GLN A 69 2.56 18.40 -4.75
C GLN A 69 3.76 19.02 -4.03
N GLY A 70 4.83 18.25 -3.83
CA GLY A 70 6.08 18.77 -3.27
C GLY A 70 6.72 19.86 -4.14
N GLU A 71 6.72 19.69 -5.46
CA GLU A 71 7.20 20.70 -6.42
C GLU A 71 6.39 22.00 -6.35
N VAL A 72 5.06 21.90 -6.32
CA VAL A 72 4.15 23.06 -6.19
C VAL A 72 4.41 23.80 -4.88
N ARG A 73 4.54 23.08 -3.77
CA ARG A 73 4.86 23.68 -2.47
C ARG A 73 6.17 24.45 -2.52
N LYS A 74 7.25 23.84 -3.02
CA LYS A 74 8.57 24.50 -3.19
C LYS A 74 8.51 25.70 -4.13
N CYS A 75 7.67 25.64 -5.17
CA CYS A 75 7.45 26.77 -6.07
C CYS A 75 6.81 27.95 -5.32
N ASN A 76 5.75 27.67 -4.56
CA ASN A 76 5.04 28.68 -3.78
C ASN A 76 5.91 29.28 -2.67
N GLU A 77 6.70 28.48 -1.96
CA GLU A 77 7.65 28.95 -0.95
C GLU A 77 8.70 29.90 -1.57
N ARG A 78 9.28 29.54 -2.72
CA ARG A 78 10.22 30.40 -3.45
C ARG A 78 9.58 31.69 -3.95
N LYS A 79 8.35 31.59 -4.47
CA LYS A 79 7.59 32.76 -4.91
C LYS A 79 7.31 33.71 -3.74
N ALA A 80 6.85 33.19 -2.62
CA ALA A 80 6.58 33.98 -1.41
C ALA A 80 7.85 34.64 -0.89
N PHE A 81 8.99 33.92 -0.89
CA PHE A 81 10.28 34.50 -0.53
C PHE A 81 10.66 35.68 -1.44
N VAL A 82 10.57 35.52 -2.76
CA VAL A 82 10.88 36.62 -3.70
C VAL A 82 9.92 37.78 -3.50
N GLN A 83 8.62 37.53 -3.30
CA GLN A 83 7.63 38.57 -3.04
C GLN A 83 7.90 39.34 -1.74
N ASP A 84 8.25 38.65 -0.66
CA ASP A 84 8.65 39.28 0.61
C ASP A 84 9.88 40.17 0.41
N LYS A 85 10.90 39.68 -0.32
CA LYS A 85 12.09 40.48 -0.63
C LYS A 85 11.76 41.68 -1.51
N MET A 86 10.99 41.51 -2.59
CA MET A 86 10.59 42.63 -3.44
C MET A 86 9.77 43.68 -2.69
N GLY A 87 8.90 43.28 -1.74
CA GLY A 87 8.15 44.22 -0.91
C GLY A 87 9.02 45.03 0.06
N ARG A 88 10.20 44.53 0.41
CA ARG A 88 11.21 45.22 1.25
C ARG A 88 12.23 46.01 0.43
N TRP A 89 12.18 45.93 -0.90
CA TRP A 89 13.05 46.71 -1.78
C TRP A 89 12.73 48.22 -1.66
N PRO A 90 13.72 49.13 -1.65
CA PRO A 90 15.17 48.92 -1.76
C PRO A 90 15.92 48.66 -0.44
N ASN A 91 15.27 48.74 0.72
CA ASN A 91 15.91 48.59 2.03
C ASN A 91 16.00 47.11 2.49
N ILE A 92 16.50 46.22 1.63
CA ILE A 92 16.68 44.79 1.96
C ILE A 92 17.93 44.55 2.82
N TRP A 93 18.90 45.48 2.75
CA TRP A 93 20.15 45.40 3.50
C TRP A 93 20.40 46.71 4.25
N PRO A 94 19.76 46.91 5.41
CA PRO A 94 19.95 48.13 6.21
C PRO A 94 21.39 48.29 6.72
N ASP A 95 22.14 47.20 6.86
CA ASP A 95 23.51 47.18 7.39
C ASP A 95 24.60 46.95 6.30
N TRP A 96 24.24 46.89 5.02
CA TRP A 96 25.21 46.71 3.94
C TRP A 96 25.70 48.08 3.45
N ASP A 97 26.93 48.43 3.83
CA ASP A 97 27.66 49.57 3.28
C ASP A 97 28.75 49.06 2.31
N PRO A 98 28.70 49.39 1.01
CA PRO A 98 29.72 48.99 0.04
C PRO A 98 31.12 49.55 0.34
N ASN A 99 31.23 50.50 1.26
CA ASN A 99 32.50 51.10 1.70
C ASN A 99 32.89 50.72 3.13
N ALA A 100 32.21 49.76 3.77
CA ALA A 100 32.59 49.29 5.08
C ALA A 100 34.03 48.71 5.05
N PRO A 101 34.92 49.11 5.98
CA PRO A 101 36.24 48.50 6.11
C PRO A 101 36.10 46.99 6.32
N VAL A 102 36.78 46.19 5.50
CA VAL A 102 36.82 44.74 5.66
C VAL A 102 37.51 44.45 7.00
N ALA A 103 36.72 44.18 8.04
CA ALA A 103 37.23 43.60 9.27
C ALA A 103 37.85 42.24 8.92
N PRO A 104 39.02 41.87 9.50
CA PRO A 104 39.64 40.57 9.24
C PRO A 104 38.64 39.45 9.54
N VAL A 105 38.41 38.61 8.55
CA VAL A 105 37.59 37.40 8.70
C VAL A 105 38.34 36.48 9.66
N GLU A 106 37.85 36.33 10.90
CA GLU A 106 38.23 35.19 11.72
C GLU A 106 37.61 33.96 11.06
N GLU A 107 38.47 33.17 10.40
CA GLU A 107 38.11 31.91 9.76
C GLU A 107 37.67 30.89 10.82
N ASP A 108 36.38 30.83 11.12
CA ASP A 108 35.84 29.75 11.92
C ASP A 108 35.69 28.48 11.05
N VAL A 109 36.81 27.79 10.86
CA VAL A 109 36.87 26.45 10.27
C VAL A 109 36.17 25.48 11.23
N GLN A 110 34.88 25.22 11.04
CA GLN A 110 34.24 24.00 11.57
C GLN A 110 33.98 22.99 10.46
N THR A 111 35.04 22.26 10.15
CA THR A 111 34.99 20.94 9.52
C THR A 111 34.37 19.91 10.47
N LYS A 112 33.04 19.74 10.46
CA LYS A 112 32.43 18.52 11.03
C LYS A 112 32.47 17.39 10.01
N THR A 113 33.65 16.78 9.94
CA THR A 113 33.80 15.40 9.49
C THR A 113 33.27 14.49 10.60
N THR A 114 32.19 13.75 10.33
CA THR A 114 31.94 12.47 11.04
C THR A 114 31.52 11.42 10.02
N LYS A 115 32.54 10.76 9.46
CA LYS A 115 32.43 9.41 8.91
C LYS A 115 32.49 8.40 10.06
N LYS A 116 31.44 7.57 10.14
CA LYS A 116 31.48 6.09 10.20
C LYS A 116 31.92 5.37 11.48
N LYS A 117 31.05 4.49 12.00
CA LYS A 117 31.25 3.02 12.21
C LYS A 117 30.03 2.48 12.99
N LYS A 118 29.32 1.48 12.45
CA LYS A 118 29.58 0.01 12.46
C LYS A 118 28.90 -0.64 13.65
#